data_AF-A0A2A4V9T2-F1
#
_entry.id   AF-A0A2A4V9T2-F1
#
_cell.length_a   1.000
_cell.length_b   1.000
_cell.length_c   1.000
_cell.angle_alpha   90.00
_cell.angle_beta   90.00
_cell.angle_gamma   90.00
#
_symmetry.space_group_name_H-M   'P 1'
#
loop_
_entity.id
_entity.type
_entity.pdbx_description
1 polymer ?
#
loop_
_entity_poly.entity_id
_entity_poly.type
_entity_poly.pdbx_seq_one_letter_code
_entity_poly.pdbx_strand_id
1 'polypeptide(L)'
;MNKETDIPEQHIYEGKATLKQKKFIYDLGFDEQETIDNLGKVQASELIDQLIFIQTKNADIAFYKKRALMWLAGVFAFLAMIAFGNINAEPEHLSSLVVWGLILTFCCFIGLLKPVFKLLGVKLRKK
;
A
#
# COMPACT_ATOMS: atom_id res chain seq x y z
N MET A 1 -7.47 14.74 34.30
CA MET A 1 -8.04 14.46 32.97
C MET A 1 -7.87 12.98 32.73
N ASN A 2 -8.88 12.19 33.14
CA ASN A 2 -8.83 10.73 33.14
C ASN A 2 -8.85 10.23 31.70
N LYS A 3 -7.87 9.39 31.34
CA LYS A 3 -7.91 8.58 30.13
C LYS A 3 -8.86 7.43 30.42
N GLU A 4 -10.13 7.61 30.05
CA GLU A 4 -11.03 6.48 29.84
C GLU A 4 -10.41 5.63 28.73
N THR A 5 -9.75 4.55 29.15
CA THR A 5 -9.49 3.41 28.29
C THR A 5 -10.84 2.91 27.79
N ASP A 6 -11.11 3.09 26.49
CA ASP A 6 -12.12 2.36 25.74
C ASP A 6 -11.84 0.86 25.91
N ILE A 7 -12.44 0.28 26.96
CA ILE A 7 -12.55 -1.17 27.07
C ILE A 7 -13.65 -1.52 26.06
N PRO A 8 -13.35 -2.32 25.01
CA PRO A 8 -14.37 -2.69 24.05
C PRO A 8 -15.52 -3.36 24.80
N GLU A 9 -16.73 -2.80 24.67
CA GLU A 9 -17.94 -3.36 25.23
C GLU A 9 -17.99 -4.85 24.87
N GLN A 10 -17.94 -5.73 25.88
CA GLN A 10 -18.11 -7.16 25.69
C GLN A 10 -19.53 -7.40 25.18
N HIS A 11 -19.67 -7.53 23.86
CA HIS A 11 -20.93 -7.90 23.23
C HIS A 11 -21.44 -9.21 23.84
N ILE A 12 -22.60 -9.09 24.50
CA ILE A 12 -23.27 -10.13 25.28
C ILE A 12 -23.60 -11.31 24.34
N TYR A 13 -22.79 -12.36 24.43
CA TYR A 13 -23.01 -13.72 23.93
C TYR A 13 -23.89 -13.85 22.67
N GLU A 14 -23.38 -13.35 21.55
CA GLU A 14 -23.84 -13.82 20.25
C GLU A 14 -23.23 -15.20 19.99
N GLY A 15 -24.07 -16.18 19.67
CA GLY A 15 -23.70 -17.59 19.55
C GLY A 15 -22.42 -17.87 18.74
N LYS A 16 -21.89 -19.08 18.90
CA LYS A 16 -20.62 -19.49 18.25
C LYS A 16 -20.60 -19.18 16.76
N ALA A 17 -19.45 -18.76 16.25
CA ALA A 17 -19.23 -18.52 14.84
C ALA A 17 -19.63 -19.74 14.00
N THR A 18 -20.27 -19.48 12.87
CA THR A 18 -20.70 -20.55 11.96
C THR A 18 -19.49 -21.27 11.36
N LEU A 19 -19.66 -22.55 11.00
CA LEU A 19 -18.60 -23.33 10.31
C LEU A 19 -18.07 -22.62 9.05
N LYS A 20 -18.94 -21.89 8.33
CA LYS A 20 -18.55 -21.10 7.16
C LYS A 20 -17.61 -19.94 7.52
N GLN A 21 -17.91 -19.20 8.59
CA GLN A 21 -17.06 -18.09 9.06
C GLN A 21 -15.71 -18.61 9.56
N LYS A 22 -15.72 -19.70 10.34
CA LYS A 22 -14.48 -20.33 10.83
C LYS A 22 -13.58 -20.78 9.68
N LYS A 23 -14.16 -21.46 8.67
CA LYS A 23 -13.44 -21.85 7.47
C LYS A 23 -12.86 -20.63 6.73
N PHE A 24 -13.63 -19.55 6.62
CA PHE A 24 -13.17 -18.37 5.91
C PHE A 24 -12.02 -17.65 6.65
N ILE A 25 -12.05 -17.58 7.97
CA ILE A 25 -10.94 -17.05 8.79
C ILE A 25 -9.67 -17.90 8.59
N TYR A 26 -9.82 -19.23 8.52
CA TYR A 26 -8.72 -20.13 8.21
C TYR A 26 -8.17 -19.91 6.79
N ASP A 27 -9.05 -19.79 5.80
CA ASP A 27 -8.67 -19.51 4.40
C ASP A 27 -7.96 -18.14 4.25
N LEU A 28 -8.21 -17.18 5.17
CA LEU A 28 -7.53 -15.89 5.24
C LEU A 28 -6.13 -15.96 5.88
N GLY A 29 -5.71 -17.15 6.37
CA GLY A 29 -4.38 -17.42 6.91
C GLY A 29 -4.24 -17.20 8.42
N PHE A 30 -5.34 -17.25 9.17
CA PHE A 30 -5.31 -17.19 10.63
C PHE A 30 -5.21 -18.61 11.21
N ASP A 31 -4.08 -18.92 11.84
CA ASP A 31 -3.71 -20.30 12.24
C ASP A 31 -4.05 -20.66 13.70
N GLU A 32 -4.59 -19.71 14.49
CA GLU A 32 -4.95 -19.99 15.89
C GLU A 32 -6.31 -20.71 15.98
N GLN A 33 -6.26 -22.03 15.86
CA GLN A 33 -7.43 -22.91 15.88
C GLN A 33 -8.28 -22.74 17.16
N GLU A 34 -7.63 -22.61 18.32
CA GLU A 34 -8.31 -22.43 19.62
C GLU A 34 -9.11 -21.13 19.67
N THR A 35 -8.55 -20.05 19.13
CA THR A 35 -9.21 -18.75 19.00
C THR A 35 -10.41 -18.87 18.05
N ILE A 36 -10.23 -19.49 16.87
CA ILE A 36 -11.31 -19.75 15.89
C ILE A 36 -12.44 -20.59 16.49
N ASP A 37 -12.10 -21.56 17.34
CA ASP A 37 -13.09 -22.48 17.87
C ASP A 37 -14.02 -21.86 18.91
N ASN A 38 -13.48 -20.90 19.66
CA ASN A 38 -14.18 -20.14 20.70
C ASN A 38 -14.76 -18.81 20.21
N LEU A 39 -14.55 -18.48 18.93
CA LEU A 39 -14.95 -17.21 18.35
C LEU A 39 -16.49 -17.05 18.28
N GLY A 40 -16.99 -15.92 18.77
CA GLY A 40 -18.41 -15.54 18.62
C GLY A 40 -18.75 -15.10 17.20
N LYS A 41 -20.03 -15.12 16.82
CA LYS A 41 -20.45 -14.79 15.44
C LYS A 41 -20.08 -13.37 15.00
N VAL A 42 -20.24 -12.38 15.90
CA VAL A 42 -19.87 -10.97 15.64
C VAL A 42 -18.37 -10.81 15.58
N GLN A 43 -17.66 -11.35 16.58
CA GLN A 43 -16.19 -11.35 16.61
C GLN A 43 -15.62 -11.96 15.33
N ALA A 44 -16.25 -13.01 14.80
CA ALA A 44 -15.82 -13.64 13.56
C ALA A 44 -16.04 -12.73 12.35
N SER A 45 -17.17 -12.01 12.31
CA SER A 45 -17.41 -11.05 11.24
C SER A 45 -16.41 -9.89 11.29
N GLU A 46 -16.16 -9.34 12.48
CA GLU A 46 -15.18 -8.26 12.67
C GLU A 46 -13.76 -8.69 12.31
N LEU A 47 -13.37 -9.90 12.74
CA LEU A 47 -12.06 -10.46 12.41
C LEU A 47 -11.91 -10.66 10.89
N ILE A 48 -12.96 -11.13 10.21
CA ILE A 48 -12.98 -11.25 8.75
C ILE A 48 -12.77 -9.88 8.09
N ASP A 49 -13.51 -8.85 8.52
CA ASP A 49 -13.41 -7.52 7.96
C ASP A 49 -12.00 -6.93 8.15
N GLN A 50 -11.40 -7.12 9.33
CA GLN A 50 -10.04 -6.70 9.62
C GLN A 50 -9.01 -7.43 8.76
N LEU A 51 -9.12 -8.76 8.64
CA LEU A 51 -8.22 -9.57 7.83
C LEU A 51 -8.30 -9.19 6.35
N ILE A 52 -9.50 -8.96 5.81
CA ILE A 52 -9.69 -8.47 4.44
C ILE A 52 -9.06 -7.09 4.26
N PHE A 53 -9.27 -6.18 5.21
CA PHE A 53 -8.70 -4.83 5.16
C PHE A 53 -7.16 -4.88 5.14
N ILE A 54 -6.56 -5.71 5.99
CA ILE A 54 -5.10 -5.90 6.06
C ILE A 54 -4.58 -6.50 4.76
N GLN A 55 -5.21 -7.55 4.22
CA GLN A 55 -4.80 -8.14 2.94
C GLN A 55 -4.88 -7.12 1.80
N THR A 56 -5.96 -6.33 1.75
CA THR A 56 -6.15 -5.29 0.73
C THR A 56 -5.07 -4.22 0.85
N LYS A 57 -4.78 -3.72 2.06
CA LYS A 57 -3.71 -2.75 2.30
C LYS A 57 -2.33 -3.30 1.95
N ASN A 58 -2.06 -4.57 2.25
CA ASN A 58 -0.79 -5.21 1.92
C ASN A 58 -0.63 -5.41 0.40
N ALA A 59 -1.70 -5.75 -0.31
CA ALA A 59 -1.70 -5.84 -1.77
C ALA A 59 -1.42 -4.46 -2.40
N ASP A 60 -2.04 -3.40 -1.87
CA ASP A 60 -1.76 -2.03 -2.29
C ASP A 60 -0.29 -1.66 -2.03
N ILE A 61 0.22 -1.88 -0.80
CA ILE A 61 1.63 -1.60 -0.45
C ILE A 61 2.59 -2.37 -1.37
N ALA A 62 2.31 -3.63 -1.67
CA ALA A 62 3.13 -4.44 -2.57
C ALA A 62 3.14 -3.86 -4.00
N PHE A 63 2.00 -3.36 -4.49
CA PHE A 63 1.89 -2.67 -5.76
C PHE A 63 2.74 -1.39 -5.80
N TYR A 64 2.66 -0.55 -4.76
CA TYR A 64 3.49 0.66 -4.66
C TYR A 64 4.97 0.34 -4.55
N LYS A 65 5.36 -0.68 -3.77
CA LYS A 65 6.76 -1.09 -3.61
C LYS A 65 7.38 -1.51 -4.94
N LYS A 66 6.70 -2.34 -5.73
CA LYS A 66 7.19 -2.75 -7.08
C LYS A 66 7.35 -1.55 -8.01
N ARG A 67 6.40 -0.62 -7.99
CA ARG A 67 6.42 0.56 -8.87
C ARG A 67 7.48 1.58 -8.44
N ALA A 68 7.69 1.76 -7.13
CA ALA A 68 8.75 2.59 -6.58
C ALA A 68 10.14 2.03 -6.90
N LEU A 69 10.32 0.70 -6.85
CA LEU A 69 11.58 0.05 -7.21
C LEU A 69 11.94 0.28 -8.69
N MET A 70 10.96 0.13 -9.61
CA MET A 70 11.15 0.45 -11.03
C MET A 70 11.54 1.92 -11.25
N TRP A 71 10.94 2.85 -10.50
CA TRP A 71 11.26 4.27 -10.60
C TRP A 71 12.68 4.57 -10.08
N LEU A 72 13.05 4.01 -8.93
CA LEU A 72 14.41 4.11 -8.38
C LEU A 72 15.45 3.62 -9.38
N ALA A 73 15.20 2.48 -10.03
CA ALA A 73 16.09 1.97 -11.08
C ALA A 73 16.23 2.95 -12.25
N GLY A 74 15.12 3.58 -12.69
CA GLY A 74 15.15 4.61 -13.73
C GLY A 74 15.92 5.86 -13.35
N VAL A 75 15.76 6.34 -12.10
CA VAL A 75 16.52 7.48 -11.57
C VAL A 75 18.01 7.16 -11.50
N PHE A 76 18.38 5.97 -11.00
CA PHE A 76 19.77 5.52 -10.98
C PHE A 76 20.38 5.45 -12.38
N ALA A 77 19.65 4.90 -13.36
CA ALA A 77 20.11 4.85 -14.75
C ALA A 77 20.31 6.25 -15.34
N PHE A 78 19.41 7.19 -15.03
CA PHE A 78 19.53 8.57 -15.49
C PHE A 78 20.74 9.29 -14.85
N LEU A 79 20.93 9.15 -13.54
CA LEU A 79 22.10 9.70 -12.85
C LEU A 79 23.41 9.09 -13.39
N ALA A 80 23.42 7.80 -13.69
CA ALA A 80 24.56 7.14 -14.31
C ALA A 80 24.84 7.72 -15.71
N MET A 81 23.81 7.94 -16.55
CA MET A 81 23.99 8.59 -17.85
C MET A 81 24.55 10.01 -17.73
N ILE A 82 24.09 10.81 -16.75
CA ILE A 82 24.67 12.13 -16.50
C ILE A 82 26.14 12.00 -16.08
N ALA A 83 26.45 11.12 -15.14
CA ALA A 83 27.81 10.93 -14.64
C ALA A 83 28.77 10.47 -15.76
N PHE A 84 28.37 9.52 -16.60
CA PHE A 84 29.16 9.06 -17.75
C PHE A 84 29.24 10.11 -18.87
N GLY A 85 28.15 10.83 -19.14
CA GLY A 85 28.12 11.92 -20.11
C GLY A 85 29.06 13.05 -19.71
N ASN A 86 29.11 13.40 -18.43
CA ASN A 86 29.96 14.48 -17.90
C ASN A 86 31.47 14.18 -18.00
N ILE A 87 31.84 12.90 -18.15
CA ILE A 87 33.25 12.50 -18.33
C ILE A 87 33.70 12.63 -19.80
N ASN A 88 32.78 12.53 -20.77
CA ASN A 88 33.12 12.36 -22.19
C ASN A 88 32.46 13.35 -23.17
N ALA A 89 31.57 14.24 -22.74
CA ALA A 89 30.81 15.12 -23.63
C ALA A 89 31.19 16.60 -23.50
N GLU A 90 31.25 17.28 -24.64
CA GLU A 90 31.37 18.74 -24.71
C GLU A 90 30.18 19.42 -24.00
N PRO A 91 30.42 20.53 -23.27
CA PRO A 91 29.46 21.13 -22.33
C PRO A 91 28.12 21.56 -22.97
N GLU A 92 28.11 21.76 -24.28
CA GLU A 92 26.96 22.19 -25.06
C GLU A 92 25.85 21.13 -25.12
N HIS A 93 26.23 19.85 -25.19
CA HIS A 93 25.29 18.73 -25.30
C HIS A 93 24.82 18.22 -23.93
N LEU A 94 25.59 18.46 -22.86
CA LEU A 94 25.24 18.05 -21.49
C LEU A 94 23.96 18.73 -21.01
N SER A 95 23.84 20.02 -21.30
CA SER A 95 22.75 20.88 -20.83
C SER A 95 21.39 20.38 -21.33
N SER A 96 21.31 20.00 -22.61
CA SER A 96 20.08 19.49 -23.22
C SER A 96 19.71 18.11 -22.68
N LEU A 97 20.68 17.21 -22.53
CA LEU A 97 20.45 15.84 -22.08
C LEU A 97 19.94 15.78 -20.63
N VAL A 98 20.50 16.63 -19.76
CA VAL A 98 20.06 16.78 -18.36
C VAL A 98 18.64 17.33 -18.30
N VAL A 99 18.31 18.34 -19.10
CA VAL A 99 16.95 18.93 -19.14
C VAL A 99 15.92 17.90 -19.60
N TRP A 100 16.18 17.16 -20.68
CA TRP A 100 15.26 16.14 -21.17
C TRP A 100 15.03 15.00 -20.18
N GLY A 101 16.06 14.53 -19.49
CA GLY A 101 15.87 13.47 -18.51
C GLY A 101 15.25 13.95 -17.19
N LEU A 102 15.44 15.21 -16.79
CA LEU A 102 14.64 15.84 -15.71
C LEU A 102 13.15 15.92 -16.09
N ILE A 103 12.84 16.29 -17.32
CA ILE A 103 11.46 16.31 -17.83
C ILE A 103 10.88 14.89 -17.82
N LEU A 104 11.62 13.89 -18.27
CA LEU A 104 11.15 12.49 -18.34
C LEU A 104 10.90 11.91 -16.94
N THR A 105 11.81 12.14 -16.00
CA THR A 105 11.66 11.74 -14.59
C THR A 105 10.48 12.44 -13.91
N PHE A 106 10.28 13.73 -14.18
CA PHE A 106 9.12 14.49 -13.69
C PHE A 106 7.79 13.99 -14.27
N CYS A 107 7.74 13.70 -15.58
CA CYS A 107 6.57 13.09 -16.23
C CYS A 107 6.23 11.72 -15.62
N CYS A 108 7.24 10.89 -15.35
CA CYS A 108 7.05 9.62 -14.65
C CYS A 108 6.53 9.81 -13.22
N PHE A 109 6.98 10.85 -12.51
CA PHE A 109 6.52 11.20 -11.17
C PHE A 109 5.04 11.63 -11.13
N ILE A 110 4.59 12.43 -12.10
CA ILE A 110 3.16 12.80 -12.23
C ILE A 110 2.29 11.57 -12.51
N GLY A 111 2.79 10.62 -13.31
CA GLY A 111 2.11 9.34 -13.56
C GLY A 111 1.90 8.49 -12.30
N LEU A 112 2.75 8.65 -11.28
CA LEU A 112 2.64 7.99 -9.97
C LEU A 112 1.67 8.70 -9.02
N LEU A 113 1.47 10.01 -9.18
CA LEU A 113 0.53 10.76 -8.33
C LEU A 113 -0.92 10.32 -8.54
N LYS A 114 -1.35 9.99 -9.76
CA LYS A 114 -2.72 9.52 -10.06
C LYS A 114 -3.18 8.35 -9.17
N PRO A 115 -2.44 7.23 -9.07
CA PRO A 115 -2.82 6.13 -8.18
C PRO A 115 -2.67 6.49 -6.70
N VAL A 116 -1.72 7.34 -6.31
CA VAL A 116 -1.57 7.80 -4.91
C VAL A 116 -2.77 8.65 -4.46
N PHE A 117 -3.26 9.56 -5.31
CA PHE A 117 -4.48 10.33 -5.06
C PHE A 117 -5.73 9.43 -4.97
N LYS A 118 -5.79 8.36 -5.78
CA LYS A 118 -6.86 7.36 -5.70
C LYS A 118 -6.82 6.59 -4.37
N LEU A 119 -5.63 6.31 -3.84
CA LEU A 119 -5.43 5.59 -2.57
C LEU A 119 -5.73 6.44 -1.33
N LEU A 120 -5.40 7.72 -1.37
CA LEU A 120 -5.69 8.69 -0.29
C LEU A 120 -7.18 9.03 -0.17
N GLY A 121 -8.06 8.42 -0.98
CA GLY A 121 -9.49 8.73 -0.99
C GLY A 121 -9.80 10.16 -1.43
N VAL A 122 -8.81 10.87 -1.98
CA VAL A 122 -8.98 12.22 -2.50
C VAL A 122 -9.72 12.10 -3.81
N LYS A 123 -11.06 12.12 -3.73
CA LYS A 123 -11.91 12.49 -4.86
C LYS A 123 -11.46 13.90 -5.25
N LEU A 124 -10.60 13.99 -6.27
CA LEU A 124 -10.37 15.22 -7.00
C LEU A 124 -11.75 15.67 -7.47
N ARG A 125 -12.33 16.61 -6.72
CA ARG A 125 -13.61 17.22 -6.99
C ARG A 125 -13.43 17.90 -8.35
N LYS A 126 -13.90 17.25 -9.42
CA LYS A 126 -13.98 17.86 -10.74
C LYS A 126 -14.79 19.15 -10.55
N LYS A 127 -14.10 20.27 -10.72
CA LYS A 127 -14.72 21.60 -10.81
C LYS A 127 -14.78 21.95 -12.29
#